data_AF-A0A0F9RCT5-F1
#
_entry.id   AF-A0A0F9RCT5-F1
#
_cell.length_a   1.000
_cell.length_b   1.000
_cell.length_c   1.000
_cell.angle_alpha   90.00
_cell.angle_beta   90.00
_cell.angle_gamma   90.00
#
_symmetry.space_group_name_H-M   'P 1'
#
loop_
_entity.id
_entity.type
_entity.pdbx_description
1 polymer ?
#
loop_
_entity_poly.entity_id
_entity_poly.type
_entity_poly.pdbx_seq_one_letter_code
_entity_poly.pdbx_strand_id
1 'polypeptide(L)'
;MPYIDQNARDLLAAGRQPETLGELNYLITKICLAWLEDYTGESYGTYAAVVGMLETVKLELYRRAVVPYEDQKILENGDVY
;
A
#
# COMPACT_ATOMS: atom_id res chain seq x y z
N MET A 1 1.30 4.01 -13.12
CA MET A 1 2.26 2.90 -13.23
C MET A 1 2.26 2.35 -14.65
N PRO A 2 3.43 2.18 -15.29
CA PRO A 2 3.50 1.76 -16.69
C PRO A 2 3.08 0.30 -16.92
N TYR A 3 2.97 -0.50 -15.86
CA TYR A 3 2.75 -1.95 -15.93
C TYR A 3 1.30 -2.41 -15.71
N ILE A 4 0.34 -1.49 -15.62
CA ILE A 4 -1.08 -1.85 -15.55
C ILE A 4 -1.81 -1.28 -16.77
N ASP A 5 -2.57 -2.13 -17.45
CA ASP A 5 -3.36 -1.73 -18.61
C ASP A 5 -4.60 -0.90 -18.21
N GLN A 6 -5.26 -0.32 -19.20
CA GLN A 6 -6.39 0.57 -18.94
C GLN A 6 -7.62 -0.17 -18.43
N ASN A 7 -7.87 -1.39 -18.92
CA ASN A 7 -9.00 -2.20 -18.47
C ASN A 7 -8.88 -2.53 -16.97
N ALA A 8 -7.69 -2.91 -16.51
CA ALA A 8 -7.41 -3.15 -15.11
C ALA A 8 -7.69 -1.90 -14.26
N ARG A 9 -7.30 -0.70 -14.73
CA ARG A 9 -7.58 0.57 -14.03
C ARG A 9 -9.08 0.84 -13.90
N ASP A 10 -9.83 0.63 -14.98
CA ASP A 10 -11.27 0.89 -15.01
C ASP A 10 -12.02 -0.07 -14.06
N LEU A 11 -11.63 -1.34 -14.04
CA LEU A 11 -12.18 -2.33 -13.10
C LEU A 11 -11.85 -1.99 -11.64
N LEU A 12 -10.63 -1.54 -11.35
CA LEU A 12 -10.24 -1.10 -10.01
C LEU A 12 -11.03 0.15 -9.58
N ALA A 13 -11.22 1.10 -10.49
CA ALA A 13 -12.05 2.28 -10.25
C ALA A 13 -13.53 1.94 -9.99
N ALA A 14 -14.02 0.84 -10.57
CA ALA A 14 -15.35 0.30 -10.32
C ALA A 14 -15.47 -0.53 -9.02
N GLY A 15 -14.39 -0.63 -8.22
CA GLY A 15 -14.39 -1.29 -6.91
C GLY A 15 -13.90 -2.73 -6.90
N ARG A 16 -13.35 -3.25 -8.02
CA ARG A 16 -12.65 -4.55 -8.02
C ARG A 16 -11.45 -4.49 -7.07
N GLN A 17 -11.22 -5.57 -6.33
CA GLN A 17 -10.00 -5.71 -5.51
C GLN A 17 -8.77 -5.98 -6.38
N PRO A 18 -7.58 -5.52 -5.96
CA PRO A 18 -6.35 -5.78 -6.71
C PRO A 18 -5.95 -7.25 -6.60
N GLU A 19 -5.53 -7.84 -7.72
CA GLU A 19 -5.11 -9.24 -7.82
C GLU A 19 -3.59 -9.35 -8.00
N THR A 20 -2.92 -8.25 -8.37
CA THR A 20 -1.47 -8.21 -8.56
C THR A 20 -0.83 -7.10 -7.73
N LEU A 21 0.48 -7.23 -7.48
CA LEU A 21 1.26 -6.18 -6.80
C LEU A 21 1.24 -4.85 -7.56
N GLY A 22 1.19 -4.89 -8.90
CA GLY A 22 1.08 -3.69 -9.73
C GLY A 22 -0.25 -2.96 -9.54
N GLU A 23 -1.34 -3.73 -9.45
CA GLU A 23 -2.67 -3.18 -9.20
C GLU A 23 -2.82 -2.61 -7.79
N LEU A 24 -2.28 -3.32 -6.78
CA LEU A 24 -2.28 -2.84 -5.40
C LEU A 24 -1.49 -1.53 -5.26
N ASN A 25 -0.29 -1.46 -5.84
CA ASN A 25 0.51 -0.24 -5.81
C ASN A 25 -0.20 0.92 -6.55
N TYR A 26 -0.87 0.63 -7.66
CA TYR A 26 -1.66 1.65 -8.35
C TYR A 26 -2.80 2.18 -7.49
N LEU A 27 -3.56 1.31 -6.82
CA LEU A 27 -4.63 1.74 -5.92
C LEU A 27 -4.10 2.61 -4.77
N ILE A 28 -3.02 2.18 -4.11
CA ILE A 28 -2.39 2.96 -3.04
C ILE A 28 -1.96 4.34 -3.58
N THR A 29 -1.32 4.36 -4.75
CA THR A 29 -0.93 5.62 -5.42
C THR A 29 -2.15 6.51 -5.68
N LYS A 30 -3.26 5.95 -6.17
CA LYS A 30 -4.50 6.71 -6.46
C LYS A 30 -5.14 7.27 -5.20
N ILE A 31 -5.13 6.53 -4.09
CA ILE A 31 -5.60 7.01 -2.79
C ILE A 31 -4.78 8.22 -2.33
N CYS A 32 -3.45 8.13 -2.42
CA CYS A 32 -2.56 9.24 -2.08
C CYS A 32 -2.79 10.48 -2.94
N LEU A 33 -2.92 10.31 -4.25
CA LEU A 33 -3.17 11.43 -5.18
C LEU A 33 -4.53 12.08 -4.94
N ALA A 34 -5.59 11.29 -4.74
CA ALA A 34 -6.92 11.83 -4.43
C ALA A 34 -6.91 12.67 -3.15
N TRP A 35 -6.21 12.22 -2.11
CA TRP A 35 -6.08 13.00 -0.87
C TRP A 35 -5.35 14.33 -1.08
N LEU A 36 -4.29 14.34 -1.90
CA LEU A 36 -3.53 15.56 -2.23
C LEU A 36 -4.37 16.55 -3.03
N GLU A 37 -5.15 16.07 -3.99
CA GLU A 37 -6.07 16.85 -4.82
C GLU A 37 -7.17 17.52 -3.97
N ASP A 38 -7.75 16.79 -3.01
CA ASP A 38 -8.93 17.24 -2.27
C ASP A 38 -8.64 18.16 -1.07
N TYR A 39 -7.49 18.02 -0.38
CA TYR A 39 -7.34 18.58 0.98
C TYR A 39 -6.24 19.62 1.17
N THR A 40 -5.16 19.59 0.40
CA THR A 40 -3.97 20.39 0.76
C THR A 40 -3.30 21.12 -0.40
N GLY A 41 -3.61 20.75 -1.64
CA GLY A 41 -2.82 21.16 -2.79
C GLY A 41 -1.41 20.57 -2.78
N GLU A 42 -0.71 20.77 -3.89
CA GLU A 42 0.63 20.22 -4.08
C GLU A 42 1.71 21.13 -3.50
N SER A 43 2.44 20.62 -2.51
CA SER A 43 3.63 21.26 -1.96
C SER A 43 4.61 20.19 -1.48
N TYR A 44 5.89 20.55 -1.34
CA TYR A 44 6.86 19.63 -0.76
C TYR A 44 6.42 19.09 0.61
N GLY A 45 5.83 19.94 1.45
CA GLY A 45 5.36 19.54 2.78
C GLY A 45 4.23 18.51 2.74
N THR A 46 3.30 18.63 1.78
CA THR A 46 2.18 17.70 1.64
C THR A 46 2.64 16.36 1.08
N TYR A 47 3.55 16.36 0.10
CA TYR A 47 4.21 15.14 -0.38
C TYR A 47 4.99 14.43 0.74
N ALA A 48 5.81 15.17 1.51
CA ALA A 48 6.56 14.60 2.62
C ALA A 48 5.65 13.98 3.70
N ALA A 49 4.51 14.62 4.00
CA ALA A 49 3.53 14.11 4.94
C ALA A 49 2.89 12.79 4.47
N VAL A 50 2.44 12.71 3.21
CA VAL A 50 1.84 11.48 2.64
C VAL A 50 2.85 10.34 2.63
N VAL A 51 4.10 10.60 2.23
CA VAL A 51 5.18 9.61 2.27
C VAL A 51 5.43 9.13 3.71
N GLY A 52 5.49 10.04 4.68
CA GLY A 52 5.64 9.68 6.10
C GLY A 52 4.48 8.84 6.64
N MET A 53 3.26 9.07 6.16
CA MET A 53 2.10 8.25 6.53
C MET A 53 2.20 6.84 5.95
N LEU A 54 2.66 6.67 4.71
CA LEU A 54 2.89 5.34 4.13
C LEU A 54 3.94 4.54 4.90
N GLU A 55 5.00 5.19 5.39
CA GLU A 55 5.98 4.58 6.27
C GLU A 55 5.35 4.09 7.58
N THR A 56 4.47 4.90 8.17
CA THR A 56 3.71 4.52 9.37
C THR A 56 2.82 3.31 9.11
N VAL A 57 2.08 3.29 8.00
CA VAL A 57 1.22 2.16 7.59
C VAL A 57 2.03 0.88 7.40
N LYS A 58 3.21 0.97 6.76
CA LYS A 58 4.12 -0.17 6.59
C LYS A 58 4.55 -0.75 7.94
N LEU A 59 4.96 0.10 8.88
CA LEU A 59 5.39 -0.34 10.21
C LEU A 59 4.23 -0.99 10.98
N GLU A 60 3.02 -0.44 10.87
CA GLU A 60 1.84 -1.03 11.50
C GLU A 60 1.49 -2.39 10.90
N LEU A 61 1.52 -2.52 9.57
CA LEU A 61 1.31 -3.78 8.88
C LEU A 61 2.35 -4.83 9.31
N TYR A 62 3.62 -4.44 9.38
CA TYR A 62 4.68 -5.34 9.83
C TYR A 62 4.41 -5.82 11.26
N ARG A 63 4.18 -4.89 12.19
CA ARG A 63 3.97 -5.22 13.61
C ARG A 63 2.70 -6.04 13.86
N ARG A 64 1.61 -5.77 13.14
CA ARG A 64 0.29 -6.34 13.43
C ARG A 64 -0.05 -7.57 12.60
N ALA A 65 0.49 -7.69 11.40
CA ALA A 65 0.20 -8.80 10.51
C ALA A 65 1.41 -9.70 10.29
N VAL A 66 2.58 -9.12 10.02
CA VAL A 66 3.78 -9.92 9.68
C VAL A 66 4.33 -10.62 10.92
N VAL A 67 4.51 -9.91 12.05
CA VAL A 67 5.08 -10.52 13.27
C VAL A 67 4.30 -11.75 13.74
N PRO A 68 2.96 -11.72 13.90
CA PRO A 68 2.22 -12.93 14.30
C PRO A 68 2.33 -14.08 13.30
N TYR A 69 2.43 -13.76 12.00
CA TYR A 69 2.64 -14.76 10.96
C TYR A 69 4.04 -15.39 11.05
N GLU A 70 5.08 -14.58 11.31
CA GLU A 70 6.44 -15.07 11.53
C GLU A 70 6.53 -15.94 12.79
N ASP A 71 5.92 -15.53 13.90
CA ASP A 71 5.84 -16.33 15.13
C ASP A 71 5.22 -17.71 14.86
N GLN A 72 4.14 -17.75 14.08
CA GLN A 72 3.52 -19.01 13.65
C GLN A 72 4.49 -19.84 12.80
N LYS A 73 5.20 -19.23 11.85
CA LYS A 73 6.16 -19.95 10.99
C LYS A 73 7.38 -20.45 11.73
N ILE A 74 7.81 -19.78 12.79
CA ILE A 74 8.84 -20.24 13.71
C ILE A 74 8.39 -21.50 14.45
N LEU A 75 7.13 -21.53 14.93
CA LEU A 75 6.58 -22.74 15.57
C LEU A 75 6.46 -23.91 14.59
N GLU A 76 6.13 -23.65 13.33
CA GLU A 76 5.96 -24.68 12.29
C GLU A 76 7.29 -25.23 11.77
N ASN A 77 8.30 -24.38 11.54
CA ASN A 77 9.50 -24.73 10.78
C ASN A 77 10.81 -24.57 11.57
N GLY A 78 10.75 -24.06 12.79
CA GLY A 78 11.91 -23.62 13.56
C GLY A 78 12.31 -22.18 13.22
N ASP A 79 13.07 -21.57 14.13
CA ASP A 79 13.68 -20.26 13.92
C ASP A 79 15.04 -20.41 13.21
N VAL A 80 15.45 -19.37 12.50
CA VAL A 80 16.78 -19.26 11.90
C VAL A 80 17.84 -18.90 12.95
N TYR A 81 17.44 -18.28 14.07
CA TYR A 81 18.32 -17.82 15.14
C TYR A 81 18.39 -18.75 16.36
#